data_AF-A0A7Y9ZL89-F1
#
_entry.id   AF-A0A7Y9ZL89-F1
#
_cell.length_a   1.000
_cell.length_b   1.000
_cell.length_c   1.000
_cell.angle_alpha   90.00
_cell.angle_beta   90.00
_cell.angle_gamma   90.00
#
_symmetry.space_group_name_H-M   'P 1'
#
loop_
_entity.id
_entity.type
_entity.pdbx_description
1 polymer ?
#
loop_
_entity_poly.entity_id
_entity_poly.type
_entity_poly.pdbx_seq_one_letter_code
_entity_poly.pdbx_strand_id
1 'polypeptide(L)'
;MDADLGDLLARGGWELVDPRPTAAEHPDTFELPSADDLDRLQPGSLVRAMFRLVDIADFSRDGLAPYDPSGAPVLVTHVERMWAVVTGRQGDRVACLLDNQPYATHTSLEVLDPLSLPLTHLIATGDVRPELAEHLAFAERMAAQDERPAGSATPVDPGARPRIRSDQQAICDRAGVRAEPPSPFGLALLARDVPGGSGVLQGARFEPAPERRDTGWVFFRGDDFEAVAQTVGFDIVTVQEASRAHPDILARLALPVGWAFSVGDGVDDLYEVELVD
;
A
#
# COMPACT_ATOMS: atom_id res chain seq x y z
N MET A 1 -1.43 23.68 -1.24
CA MET A 1 -1.94 22.57 -0.43
C MET A 1 -3.31 22.96 0.08
N ASP A 2 -4.32 22.12 -0.12
CA ASP A 2 -5.67 22.31 0.44
C ASP A 2 -5.57 22.42 1.97
N ALA A 3 -6.41 23.25 2.59
CA ALA A 3 -6.41 23.44 4.04
C ALA A 3 -6.71 22.12 4.78
N ASP A 4 -7.61 21.29 4.23
CA ASP A 4 -7.94 19.97 4.79
C ASP A 4 -6.73 19.01 4.74
N LEU A 5 -5.96 19.04 3.65
CA LEU A 5 -4.75 18.22 3.50
C LEU A 5 -3.64 18.65 4.47
N GLY A 6 -3.43 19.95 4.63
CA GLY A 6 -2.47 20.50 5.59
C GLY A 6 -2.82 20.12 7.04
N ASP A 7 -4.10 20.21 7.40
CA ASP A 7 -4.59 19.81 8.72
C ASP A 7 -4.48 18.30 8.97
N LEU A 8 -4.65 17.49 7.91
CA LEU A 8 -4.48 16.04 8.00
C LEU A 8 -3.01 15.67 8.25
N LEU A 9 -2.08 16.24 7.47
CA LEU A 9 -0.64 16.04 7.64
C LEU A 9 -0.14 16.49 9.03
N ALA A 10 -0.65 17.61 9.54
CA ALA A 10 -0.34 18.10 10.88
C ALA A 10 -0.78 17.14 12.00
N ARG A 11 -1.74 16.23 11.73
CA ARG A 11 -2.25 15.21 12.65
C ARG A 11 -1.74 13.80 12.35
N GLY A 12 -0.73 13.68 11.49
CA GLY A 12 -0.14 12.40 11.13
C GLY A 12 -0.50 11.86 9.76
N GLY A 13 -1.20 12.63 8.93
CA GLY A 13 -1.54 12.22 7.58
C GLY A 13 -2.64 11.16 7.52
N TRP A 14 -3.49 11.06 8.55
CA TRP A 14 -4.62 10.15 8.54
C TRP A 14 -5.75 10.56 9.48
N GLU A 15 -6.96 10.03 9.22
CA GLU A 15 -8.09 10.10 10.14
C GLU A 15 -9.07 8.92 9.93
N LEU A 16 -9.94 8.69 10.91
CA LEU A 16 -11.02 7.70 10.79
C LEU A 16 -12.17 8.28 9.96
N VAL A 17 -12.74 7.43 9.10
CA VAL A 17 -13.91 7.77 8.30
C VAL A 17 -15.16 7.17 8.94
N ASP A 18 -16.20 7.97 9.12
CA ASP A 18 -17.53 7.48 9.50
C ASP A 18 -18.12 6.67 8.34
N PRO A 19 -18.37 5.36 8.52
CA PRO A 19 -18.81 4.52 7.41
C PRO A 19 -20.32 4.60 7.15
N ARG A 20 -21.10 5.23 8.05
CA ARG A 20 -22.58 5.25 7.96
C ARG A 20 -23.11 5.95 6.71
N PRO A 21 -22.54 7.07 6.23
CA PRO A 21 -22.93 7.65 4.94
C PRO A 21 -22.73 6.67 3.77
N THR A 22 -21.58 6.00 3.70
CA THR A 22 -21.29 4.99 2.66
C THR A 22 -22.25 3.80 2.73
N ALA A 23 -22.55 3.32 3.94
CA ALA A 23 -23.52 2.25 4.16
C ALA A 23 -24.94 2.66 3.71
N ALA A 24 -25.33 3.91 3.96
CA ALA A 24 -26.63 4.44 3.55
C ALA A 24 -26.73 4.60 2.01
N GLU A 25 -25.63 4.94 1.35
CA GLU A 25 -25.55 5.06 -0.13
C GLU A 25 -25.51 3.69 -0.82
N HIS A 26 -24.90 2.69 -0.19
CA HIS A 26 -24.67 1.36 -0.76
C HIS A 26 -25.18 0.21 0.12
N PRO A 27 -26.47 0.20 0.52
CA PRO A 27 -26.99 -0.75 1.51
C PRO A 27 -26.88 -2.21 1.07
N ASP A 28 -26.89 -2.48 -0.24
CA ASP A 28 -26.84 -3.85 -0.77
C ASP A 28 -25.42 -4.45 -0.82
N THR A 29 -24.38 -3.61 -0.70
CA THR A 29 -22.98 -4.03 -0.85
C THR A 29 -22.08 -3.62 0.31
N PHE A 30 -22.61 -2.84 1.25
CA PHE A 30 -21.90 -2.31 2.39
C PHE A 30 -22.72 -2.51 3.68
N GLU A 31 -22.61 -3.71 4.24
CA GLU A 31 -23.25 -4.07 5.52
C GLU A 31 -22.34 -3.68 6.68
N LEU A 32 -22.91 -2.97 7.67
CA LEU A 32 -22.23 -2.67 8.93
C LEU A 32 -22.45 -3.81 9.94
N PRO A 33 -21.51 -4.05 10.86
CA PRO A 33 -21.70 -5.02 11.94
C PRO A 33 -22.99 -4.77 12.72
N SER A 34 -23.70 -5.85 13.05
CA SER A 34 -24.92 -5.75 13.86
C SER A 34 -24.58 -5.41 15.32
N ALA A 35 -25.58 -4.98 16.10
CA ALA A 35 -25.39 -4.75 17.53
C ALA A 35 -24.89 -6.02 18.25
N ASP A 36 -25.41 -7.19 17.88
CA ASP A 36 -24.99 -8.47 18.44
C ASP A 36 -23.52 -8.80 18.12
N ASP A 37 -23.04 -8.46 16.92
CA ASP A 37 -21.63 -8.63 16.54
C ASP A 37 -20.73 -7.72 17.37
N LEU A 38 -21.12 -6.46 17.54
CA LEU A 38 -20.39 -5.48 18.33
C LEU A 38 -20.35 -5.87 19.82
N ASP A 39 -21.43 -6.41 20.36
CA ASP A 39 -21.51 -6.85 21.77
C ASP A 39 -20.68 -8.10 22.07
N ARG A 40 -20.37 -8.92 21.05
CA ARG A 40 -19.48 -10.09 21.17
C ARG A 40 -17.99 -9.75 21.10
N LEU A 41 -17.63 -8.51 20.80
CA LEU A 41 -16.22 -8.11 20.72
C LEU A 41 -15.51 -8.28 22.06
N GLN A 42 -14.38 -8.99 22.02
CA GLN A 42 -13.52 -9.29 23.15
C GLN A 42 -12.05 -9.16 22.74
N PRO A 43 -11.10 -9.13 23.68
CA PRO A 43 -9.68 -9.19 23.33
C PRO A 43 -9.38 -10.37 22.39
N GLY A 44 -8.63 -10.10 21.33
CA GLY A 44 -8.31 -11.04 20.26
C GLY A 44 -9.28 -11.03 19.08
N SER A 45 -10.48 -10.45 19.21
CA SER A 45 -11.38 -10.22 18.07
C SER A 45 -10.70 -9.38 17.00
N LEU A 46 -10.96 -9.70 15.74
CA LEU A 46 -10.59 -8.84 14.62
C LEU A 46 -11.68 -7.79 14.36
N VAL A 47 -11.27 -6.56 14.10
CA VAL A 47 -12.17 -5.48 13.68
C VAL A 47 -11.58 -4.78 12.47
N ARG A 48 -12.43 -4.27 11.59
CA ARG A 48 -12.01 -3.48 10.42
C ARG A 48 -12.64 -2.09 10.49
N ALA A 49 -11.87 -1.06 10.17
CA ALA A 49 -12.34 0.33 10.09
C ALA A 49 -11.87 1.00 8.79
N MET A 50 -12.46 2.14 8.47
CA MET A 50 -12.08 2.97 7.32
C MET A 50 -11.19 4.12 7.76
N PHE A 51 -10.10 4.32 7.03
CA PHE A 51 -9.11 5.35 7.31
C PHE A 51 -8.89 6.18 6.05
N ARG A 52 -8.99 7.50 6.16
CA ARG A 52 -8.53 8.42 5.14
C ARG A 52 -7.05 8.67 5.37
N LEU A 53 -6.22 8.45 4.36
CA LEU A 53 -4.76 8.50 4.45
C LEU A 53 -4.23 9.50 3.42
N VAL A 54 -3.13 10.18 3.75
CA VAL A 54 -2.38 11.01 2.78
C VAL A 54 -1.34 10.14 2.09
N ASP A 55 -1.31 10.23 0.77
CA ASP A 55 -0.39 9.49 -0.07
C ASP A 55 0.17 10.37 -1.19
N ILE A 56 1.29 9.93 -1.77
CA ILE A 56 1.78 10.49 -3.02
C ILE A 56 0.85 10.06 -4.15
N ALA A 57 0.61 10.95 -5.10
CA ALA A 57 -0.23 10.71 -6.25
C ALA A 57 0.34 9.58 -7.12
N ASP A 58 -0.55 8.85 -7.76
CA ASP A 58 -0.21 7.79 -8.68
C ASP A 58 -1.04 7.92 -9.96
N PHE A 59 -0.43 7.67 -11.11
CA PHE A 59 -1.11 7.80 -12.40
C PHE A 59 -2.32 6.87 -12.54
N SER A 60 -2.22 5.64 -12.05
CA SER A 60 -3.29 4.64 -12.19
C SER A 60 -4.48 4.90 -11.29
N ARG A 61 -4.25 5.45 -10.08
CA ARG A 61 -5.28 5.76 -9.09
C ARG A 61 -5.88 7.15 -9.29
N ASP A 62 -5.03 8.16 -9.48
CA ASP A 62 -5.39 9.57 -9.38
C ASP A 62 -5.33 10.31 -10.72
N GLY A 63 -4.70 9.72 -11.75
CA GLY A 63 -4.47 10.39 -13.03
C GLY A 63 -3.45 11.52 -12.94
N LEU A 64 -2.62 11.53 -11.91
CA LEU A 64 -1.63 12.57 -11.61
C LEU A 64 -0.24 11.95 -11.47
N ALA A 65 0.78 12.71 -11.89
CA ALA A 65 2.17 12.34 -11.66
C ALA A 65 2.51 12.42 -10.16
N PRO A 66 3.40 11.54 -9.66
CA PRO A 66 3.79 11.53 -8.24
C PRO A 66 4.54 12.78 -7.81
N TYR A 67 5.18 13.49 -8.75
CA TYR A 67 5.95 14.69 -8.49
C TYR A 67 5.58 15.81 -9.47
N ASP A 68 5.61 17.05 -8.98
CA ASP A 68 5.41 18.23 -9.81
C ASP A 68 6.69 18.59 -10.60
N PRO A 69 6.63 19.57 -11.53
CA PRO A 69 7.82 20.00 -12.29
C PRO A 69 8.97 20.57 -11.44
N SER A 70 8.73 20.94 -10.18
CA SER A 70 9.77 21.37 -9.24
C SER A 70 10.41 20.19 -8.48
N GLY A 71 9.86 18.98 -8.64
CA GLY A 71 10.29 17.78 -7.95
C GLY A 71 9.66 17.58 -6.57
N ALA A 72 8.66 18.39 -6.19
CA ALA A 72 7.94 18.23 -4.94
C ALA A 72 6.87 17.11 -5.07
N PRO A 73 6.63 16.32 -4.01
CA PRO A 73 5.55 15.32 -4.03
C PRO A 73 4.18 15.95 -4.30
N VAL A 74 3.42 15.35 -5.20
CA VAL A 74 2.00 15.67 -5.37
C VAL A 74 1.23 14.79 -4.40
N LEU A 75 0.58 15.38 -3.41
CA LEU A 75 -0.12 14.64 -2.37
C LEU A 75 -1.63 14.60 -2.62
N VAL A 76 -2.22 13.44 -2.37
CA VAL A 76 -3.64 13.16 -2.48
C VAL A 76 -4.12 12.42 -1.23
N THR A 77 -5.42 12.21 -1.11
CA THR A 77 -6.00 11.35 -0.07
C THR A 77 -6.77 10.20 -0.70
N HIS A 78 -6.65 9.01 -0.12
CA HIS A 78 -7.51 7.88 -0.42
C HIS A 78 -8.02 7.24 0.88
N VAL A 79 -9.00 6.35 0.73
CA VAL A 79 -9.57 5.61 1.87
C VAL A 79 -9.14 4.15 1.81
N GLU A 80 -8.64 3.64 2.93
CA GLU A 80 -8.34 2.23 3.13
C GLU A 80 -9.22 1.59 4.17
N ARG A 81 -9.42 0.27 4.02
CA ARG A 81 -10.12 -0.58 4.98
C ARG A 81 -9.08 -1.45 5.65
N MET A 82 -8.76 -1.16 6.90
CA MET A 82 -7.67 -1.81 7.62
C MET A 82 -8.16 -2.60 8.82
N TRP A 83 -7.54 -3.75 9.04
CA TRP A 83 -7.81 -4.63 10.16
C TRP A 83 -7.01 -4.21 11.39
N ALA A 84 -7.59 -4.43 12.56
CA ALA A 84 -6.96 -4.26 13.85
C ALA A 84 -7.36 -5.40 14.79
N VAL A 85 -6.45 -5.76 15.70
CA VAL A 85 -6.68 -6.77 16.74
C VAL A 85 -7.13 -6.07 18.01
N VAL A 86 -8.32 -6.40 18.51
CA VAL A 86 -8.86 -5.83 19.75
C VAL A 86 -8.00 -6.28 20.92
N THR A 87 -7.57 -5.34 21.75
CA THR A 87 -6.82 -5.59 22.99
C THR A 87 -7.64 -5.29 24.24
N GLY A 88 -8.72 -4.52 24.09
CA GLY A 88 -9.68 -4.25 25.15
C GLY A 88 -10.89 -3.44 24.68
N ARG A 89 -11.87 -3.25 25.57
CA ARG A 89 -13.05 -2.43 25.32
C ARG A 89 -13.23 -1.41 26.44
N GLN A 90 -13.55 -0.18 26.07
CA GLN A 90 -13.83 0.92 26.98
C GLN A 90 -15.09 1.65 26.51
N GLY A 91 -16.24 1.28 27.07
CA GLY A 91 -17.53 1.85 26.70
C GLY A 91 -17.90 1.58 25.23
N ASP A 92 -18.05 2.67 24.48
CA ASP A 92 -18.38 2.70 23.05
C ASP A 92 -17.15 2.67 22.14
N ARG A 93 -15.97 2.34 22.68
CA ARG A 93 -14.71 2.23 21.94
C ARG A 93 -14.03 0.89 22.20
N VAL A 94 -13.28 0.42 21.22
CA VAL A 94 -12.32 -0.67 21.36
C VAL A 94 -10.90 -0.12 21.32
N ALA A 95 -10.07 -0.58 22.24
CA ALA A 95 -8.62 -0.45 22.13
C ALA A 95 -8.12 -1.59 21.24
N CYS A 96 -7.24 -1.29 20.29
CA CYS A 96 -6.72 -2.28 19.35
C CYS A 96 -5.31 -1.93 18.90
N LEU A 97 -4.66 -2.90 18.24
CA LEU A 97 -3.40 -2.71 17.51
C LEU A 97 -3.70 -2.87 16.02
N LEU A 98 -3.18 -1.97 15.18
CA LEU A 98 -3.33 -2.10 13.72
C LEU A 98 -2.65 -3.38 13.23
N ASP A 99 -3.34 -4.16 12.40
CA ASP A 99 -2.90 -5.51 12.02
C ASP A 99 -2.26 -5.57 10.62
N ASN A 100 -2.41 -4.52 9.82
CA ASN A 100 -1.79 -4.41 8.50
C ASN A 100 -1.08 -3.07 8.34
N GLN A 101 -0.04 -3.06 7.52
CA GLN A 101 0.63 -1.84 7.09
C GLN A 101 -0.35 -0.99 6.26
N PRO A 102 -0.52 0.31 6.55
CA PRO A 102 -1.24 1.21 5.67
C PRO A 102 -0.57 1.30 4.31
N TYR A 103 -1.36 1.31 3.24
CA TYR A 103 -0.87 1.54 1.89
C TYR A 103 -0.81 3.04 1.58
N ALA A 104 0.05 3.77 2.29
CA ALA A 104 0.21 5.20 2.10
C ALA A 104 1.64 5.64 2.45
N THR A 105 2.17 6.57 1.67
CA THR A 105 3.55 7.03 1.79
C THR A 105 3.72 8.25 2.71
N HIS A 106 2.63 8.95 3.03
CA HIS A 106 2.64 10.21 3.79
C HIS A 106 1.74 10.14 5.02
N THR A 107 1.83 9.03 5.74
CA THR A 107 1.17 8.81 7.03
C THR A 107 2.19 8.44 8.10
N SER A 108 1.92 8.82 9.35
CA SER A 108 2.60 8.30 10.53
C SER A 108 1.96 7.04 11.09
N LEU A 109 0.83 6.59 10.53
CA LEU A 109 0.17 5.35 10.92
C LEU A 109 0.97 4.14 10.40
N GLU A 110 1.17 3.16 11.27
CA GLU A 110 2.04 2.02 11.04
C GLU A 110 1.42 0.74 11.60
N VAL A 111 1.87 -0.42 11.11
CA VAL A 111 1.45 -1.71 11.69
C VAL A 111 1.80 -1.75 13.18
N LEU A 112 0.93 -2.37 13.98
CA LEU A 112 0.98 -2.46 15.44
C LEU A 112 0.77 -1.14 16.18
N ASP A 113 0.45 -0.04 15.49
CA ASP A 113 0.12 1.20 16.19
C ASP A 113 -1.12 1.00 17.09
N PRO A 114 -1.07 1.50 18.34
CA PRO A 114 -2.21 1.46 19.23
C PRO A 114 -3.27 2.45 18.76
N LEU A 115 -4.50 1.97 18.65
CA LEU A 115 -5.65 2.73 18.21
C LEU A 115 -6.80 2.61 19.21
N SER A 116 -7.62 3.65 19.24
CA SER A 116 -8.92 3.63 19.92
C SER A 116 -10.00 3.89 18.90
N LEU A 117 -10.77 2.87 18.55
CA LEU A 117 -11.79 2.93 17.50
C LEU A 117 -13.20 3.02 18.11
N PRO A 118 -14.04 4.00 17.71
CA PRO A 118 -15.45 3.98 18.06
C PRO A 118 -16.15 2.76 17.45
N LEU A 119 -17.05 2.13 18.19
CA LEU A 119 -17.86 1.01 17.67
C LEU A 119 -18.66 1.42 16.41
N THR A 120 -19.08 2.68 16.33
CA THR A 120 -19.80 3.25 15.17
C THR A 120 -18.95 3.34 13.89
N HIS A 121 -17.63 3.20 14.00
CA HIS A 121 -16.70 3.28 12.86
C HIS A 121 -16.23 1.90 12.40
N LEU A 122 -16.70 0.82 13.04
CA LEU A 122 -16.37 -0.54 12.63
C LEU A 122 -17.21 -0.94 11.41
N ILE A 123 -16.56 -1.51 10.41
CA ILE A 123 -17.16 -1.95 9.14
C ILE A 123 -17.11 -3.46 8.94
N ALA A 124 -16.41 -4.18 9.81
CA ALA A 124 -16.45 -5.63 9.90
C ALA A 124 -15.91 -6.07 11.26
N THR A 125 -16.36 -7.24 11.70
CA THR A 125 -15.80 -7.99 12.82
C THR A 125 -15.37 -9.37 12.31
N GLY A 126 -14.39 -9.97 12.96
CA GLY A 126 -13.90 -11.30 12.64
C GLY A 126 -13.64 -12.13 13.89
N ASP A 127 -13.31 -13.39 13.67
CA ASP A 127 -13.06 -14.35 14.74
C ASP A 127 -11.92 -13.92 15.66
N VAL A 128 -11.97 -14.44 16.88
CA VAL A 128 -10.90 -14.25 17.86
C VAL A 128 -9.66 -15.01 17.40
N ARG A 129 -8.51 -14.33 17.37
CA ARG A 129 -7.22 -14.99 17.18
C ARG A 129 -6.82 -15.74 18.46
N PRO A 130 -6.64 -17.07 18.42
CA PRO A 130 -6.23 -17.82 19.61
C PRO A 130 -4.82 -17.43 20.11
N GLU A 131 -3.97 -16.85 19.25
CA GLU A 131 -2.59 -16.48 19.54
C GLU A 131 -2.43 -15.03 20.05
N LEU A 132 -3.46 -14.41 20.63
CA LEU A 132 -3.41 -13.01 21.10
C LEU A 132 -2.20 -12.73 22.01
N ALA A 133 -1.90 -13.62 22.96
CA ALA A 133 -0.79 -13.42 23.89
C ALA A 133 0.56 -13.32 23.17
N GLU A 134 0.77 -14.15 22.14
CA GLU A 134 2.00 -14.12 21.32
C GLU A 134 2.07 -12.85 20.48
N HIS A 135 0.93 -12.42 19.92
CA HIS A 135 0.82 -11.17 19.17
C HIS A 135 1.14 -9.95 20.03
N LEU A 136 0.60 -9.88 21.26
CA LEU A 136 0.90 -8.79 22.20
C LEU A 136 2.38 -8.79 22.60
N ALA A 137 2.96 -9.96 22.92
CA ALA A 137 4.37 -10.06 23.24
C ALA A 137 5.27 -9.66 22.05
N PHE A 138 4.85 -9.96 20.82
CA PHE A 138 5.53 -9.49 19.61
C PHE A 138 5.45 -7.97 19.47
N ALA A 139 4.26 -7.39 19.62
CA ALA A 139 4.06 -5.94 19.56
C ALA A 139 4.87 -5.19 20.62
N GLU A 140 4.93 -5.68 21.86
CA GLU A 140 5.76 -5.11 22.92
C GLU A 140 7.25 -5.13 22.58
N ARG A 141 7.75 -6.24 22.00
CA ARG A 141 9.16 -6.32 21.55
C ARG A 141 9.45 -5.32 20.43
N MET A 142 8.55 -5.21 19.45
CA MET A 142 8.69 -4.26 18.34
C MET A 142 8.70 -2.82 18.85
N ALA A 143 7.76 -2.47 19.74
CA ALA A 143 7.68 -1.14 20.33
C ALA A 143 8.92 -0.79 21.17
N ALA A 144 9.54 -1.76 21.85
CA ALA A 144 10.77 -1.54 22.61
C ALA A 144 12.01 -1.30 21.71
N GLN A 145 11.94 -1.68 20.43
CA GLN A 145 13.00 -1.49 19.43
C GLN A 145 12.68 -0.33 18.48
N ASP A 146 11.55 0.34 18.69
CA ASP A 146 11.07 1.39 17.80
C ASP A 146 11.78 2.72 18.10
N GLU A 147 12.70 3.10 17.23
CA GLU A 147 13.44 4.36 17.30
C GLU A 147 12.69 5.53 16.64
N ARG A 148 11.46 5.31 16.12
CA ARG A 148 10.67 6.34 15.42
C ARG A 148 10.16 7.42 16.39
N PRO A 149 9.89 8.65 15.90
CA PRO A 149 9.19 9.66 16.70
C PRO A 149 7.82 9.12 17.15
N ALA A 150 7.45 9.40 18.40
CA ALA A 150 6.38 8.70 19.08
C ALA A 150 4.99 8.86 18.43
N GLY A 151 4.53 7.79 17.78
CA GLY A 151 3.12 7.47 17.60
C GLY A 151 2.45 7.99 16.33
N SER A 152 1.30 7.38 16.05
CA SER A 152 0.44 7.63 14.89
C SER A 152 -0.03 9.07 14.73
N ALA A 153 0.16 9.96 15.70
CA ALA A 153 -0.20 11.38 15.61
C ALA A 153 0.97 12.31 15.24
N THR A 154 2.14 11.76 14.91
CA THR A 154 3.34 12.54 14.57
C THR A 154 3.12 13.32 13.26
N PRO A 155 3.25 14.66 13.25
CA PRO A 155 3.11 15.44 12.03
C PRO A 155 4.00 14.93 10.88
N VAL A 156 3.44 14.89 9.67
CA VAL A 156 4.14 14.47 8.46
C VAL A 156 4.53 15.70 7.65
N ASP A 157 5.81 15.78 7.26
CA ASP A 157 6.29 16.84 6.37
C ASP A 157 5.77 16.60 4.93
N PRO A 158 5.02 17.54 4.34
CA PRO A 158 4.53 17.41 2.97
C PRO A 158 5.64 17.31 1.91
N GLY A 159 6.84 17.80 2.21
CA GLY A 159 8.01 17.73 1.32
C GLY A 159 8.88 16.50 1.54
N ALA A 160 8.50 15.61 2.47
CA ALA A 160 9.29 14.41 2.76
C ALA A 160 9.33 13.47 1.54
N ARG A 161 10.38 12.64 1.49
CA ARG A 161 10.39 11.49 0.57
C ARG A 161 9.27 10.52 0.95
N PRO A 162 8.63 9.85 -0.02
CA PRO A 162 7.60 8.87 0.27
C PRO A 162 8.14 7.78 1.19
N ARG A 163 7.39 7.45 2.25
CA ARG A 163 7.71 6.31 3.12
C ARG A 163 7.39 5.02 2.37
N ILE A 164 8.44 4.28 2.03
CA ILE A 164 8.36 3.00 1.34
C ILE A 164 9.07 1.92 2.17
N ARG A 165 8.94 0.67 1.74
CA ARG A 165 9.65 -0.44 2.40
C ARG A 165 11.16 -0.24 2.31
N SER A 166 11.90 -0.74 3.30
CA SER A 166 13.36 -0.61 3.34
C SER A 166 14.07 -1.32 2.18
N ASP A 167 13.53 -2.44 1.71
CA ASP A 167 14.04 -3.15 0.52
C ASP A 167 13.83 -2.33 -0.77
N GLN A 168 12.68 -1.66 -0.89
CA GLN A 168 12.42 -0.72 -1.98
C GLN A 168 13.33 0.51 -1.93
N GLN A 169 13.54 1.07 -0.73
CA GLN A 169 14.43 2.20 -0.54
C GLN A 169 15.86 1.83 -0.93
N ALA A 170 16.34 0.64 -0.53
CA ALA A 170 17.67 0.16 -0.89
C ALA A 170 17.86 0.02 -2.40
N ILE A 171 16.84 -0.43 -3.13
CA ILE A 171 16.86 -0.49 -4.60
C ILE A 171 16.93 0.91 -5.22
N CYS A 172 16.13 1.86 -4.73
CA CYS A 172 16.15 3.24 -5.23
C CYS A 172 17.49 3.93 -4.94
N ASP A 173 18.05 3.73 -3.74
CA ASP A 173 19.37 4.24 -3.35
C ASP A 173 20.48 3.65 -4.21
N ARG A 174 20.42 2.34 -4.50
CA ARG A 174 21.37 1.66 -5.40
C ARG A 174 21.32 2.23 -6.82
N ALA A 175 20.13 2.56 -7.32
CA ALA A 175 19.93 3.19 -8.62
C ALA A 175 20.22 4.71 -8.63
N GLY A 176 20.31 5.35 -7.46
CA GLY A 176 20.48 6.80 -7.36
C GLY A 176 19.24 7.60 -7.78
N VAL A 177 18.05 7.02 -7.62
CA VAL A 177 16.78 7.59 -8.09
C VAL A 177 15.80 7.88 -6.97
N ARG A 178 14.83 8.75 -7.25
CA ARG A 178 13.68 8.97 -6.38
C ARG A 178 12.69 7.81 -6.50
N ALA A 179 12.02 7.49 -5.41
CA ALA A 179 11.00 6.46 -5.39
C ALA A 179 9.68 6.98 -5.98
N GLU A 180 9.03 6.16 -6.81
CA GLU A 180 7.71 6.38 -7.39
C GLU A 180 6.84 5.13 -7.17
N PRO A 181 6.49 4.77 -5.91
CA PRO A 181 5.75 3.55 -5.66
C PRO A 181 4.39 3.56 -6.39
N PRO A 182 4.08 2.54 -7.23
CA PRO A 182 2.82 2.47 -7.96
C PRO A 182 1.72 2.01 -7.03
N SER A 183 0.47 2.47 -7.23
CA SER A 183 -0.70 1.90 -6.55
C SER A 183 -0.73 0.36 -6.67
N PRO A 184 -1.06 -0.40 -5.61
CA PRO A 184 -0.99 -1.86 -5.65
C PRO A 184 -2.15 -2.44 -6.47
N PHE A 185 -3.20 -1.64 -6.66
CA PHE A 185 -4.37 -1.92 -7.48
C PHE A 185 -4.23 -1.35 -8.89
N GLY A 186 -3.14 -0.63 -9.18
CA GLY A 186 -2.82 -0.18 -10.52
C GLY A 186 -2.56 -1.36 -11.45
N LEU A 187 -2.92 -1.21 -12.72
CA LEU A 187 -2.76 -2.28 -13.70
C LEU A 187 -1.31 -2.37 -14.19
N ALA A 188 -0.89 -3.59 -14.49
CA ALA A 188 0.39 -3.95 -15.07
C ALA A 188 0.19 -5.07 -16.09
N LEU A 189 1.18 -5.26 -16.97
CA LEU A 189 1.21 -6.36 -17.92
C LEU A 189 2.10 -7.50 -17.40
N LEU A 190 1.59 -8.73 -17.43
CA LEU A 190 2.32 -9.93 -17.05
C LEU A 190 2.32 -10.91 -18.21
N ALA A 191 3.50 -11.29 -18.72
CA ALA A 191 3.58 -12.25 -19.82
C ALA A 191 3.02 -13.61 -19.39
N ARG A 192 2.29 -14.29 -20.27
CA ARG A 192 1.49 -15.49 -19.92
C ARG A 192 2.31 -16.70 -19.47
N ASP A 193 3.59 -16.74 -19.79
CA ASP A 193 4.51 -17.80 -19.40
C ASP A 193 5.19 -17.54 -18.04
N VAL A 194 5.04 -16.34 -17.47
CA VAL A 194 5.68 -15.93 -16.21
C VAL A 194 5.17 -16.72 -14.98
N PRO A 195 3.86 -16.94 -14.76
CA PRO A 195 3.35 -17.57 -13.53
C PRO A 195 3.80 -19.03 -13.27
N GLY A 196 4.40 -19.73 -14.24
CA GLY A 196 4.69 -21.16 -14.16
C GLY A 196 6.12 -21.62 -14.46
N GLY A 197 7.08 -20.71 -14.63
CA GLY A 197 8.45 -21.06 -15.00
C GLY A 197 9.52 -20.69 -13.98
N SER A 198 10.66 -21.37 -14.06
CA SER A 198 11.94 -20.90 -13.51
C SER A 198 12.62 -19.99 -14.55
N GLY A 199 13.52 -19.11 -14.13
CA GLY A 199 14.22 -18.21 -15.03
C GLY A 199 14.36 -16.80 -14.49
N VAL A 200 15.21 -16.02 -15.15
CA VAL A 200 15.33 -14.58 -14.96
C VAL A 200 14.03 -13.90 -15.41
N LEU A 201 13.42 -13.14 -14.49
CA LEU A 201 12.28 -12.27 -14.75
C LEU A 201 12.80 -10.86 -15.05
N GLN A 202 12.30 -10.30 -16.15
CA GLN A 202 12.48 -8.89 -16.50
C GLN A 202 11.28 -8.08 -16.02
N GLY A 203 11.53 -6.87 -15.54
CA GLY A 203 10.50 -5.88 -15.30
C GLY A 203 10.95 -4.54 -15.87
N ALA A 204 10.09 -3.88 -16.64
CA ALA A 204 10.34 -2.56 -17.20
C ALA A 204 9.16 -1.64 -16.91
N ARG A 205 9.47 -0.37 -16.59
CA ARG A 205 8.46 0.66 -16.34
C ARG A 205 8.47 1.71 -17.43
N PHE A 206 7.43 1.68 -18.26
CA PHE A 206 7.20 2.65 -19.32
C PHE A 206 6.34 3.81 -18.82
N GLU A 207 6.13 4.81 -19.69
CA GLU A 207 5.20 5.90 -19.43
C GLU A 207 3.80 5.32 -19.19
N PRO A 208 3.17 5.57 -18.02
CA PRO A 208 1.85 5.05 -17.73
C PRO A 208 0.80 5.73 -18.61
N ALA A 209 -0.24 4.99 -19.00
CA ALA A 209 -1.37 5.53 -19.74
C ALA A 209 -2.57 5.80 -18.79
N PRO A 210 -2.86 7.08 -18.42
CA PRO A 210 -3.89 7.39 -17.44
C PRO A 210 -5.28 6.88 -17.84
N GLU A 211 -5.60 6.87 -19.13
CA GLU A 211 -6.88 6.37 -19.65
C GLU A 211 -7.06 4.85 -19.47
N ARG A 212 -5.95 4.12 -19.32
CA ARG A 212 -5.94 2.68 -19.06
C ARG A 212 -5.83 2.35 -17.59
N ARG A 213 -5.54 3.35 -16.74
CA ARG A 213 -5.21 3.15 -15.31
C ARG A 213 -4.11 2.12 -15.11
N ASP A 214 -3.12 2.12 -15.99
CA ASP A 214 -1.93 1.30 -15.81
C ASP A 214 -0.81 2.09 -15.12
N THR A 215 0.16 1.34 -14.61
CA THR A 215 1.30 1.83 -13.84
C THR A 215 2.56 1.97 -14.69
N GLY A 216 2.47 1.63 -15.98
CA GLY A 216 3.61 1.46 -16.88
C GLY A 216 4.41 0.17 -16.67
N TRP A 217 4.13 -0.61 -15.63
CA TRP A 217 4.87 -1.84 -15.34
C TRP A 217 4.51 -2.98 -16.30
N VAL A 218 5.55 -3.61 -16.82
CA VAL A 218 5.49 -4.80 -17.67
C VAL A 218 6.48 -5.83 -17.15
N PHE A 219 6.05 -7.08 -16.99
CA PHE A 219 6.86 -8.19 -16.51
C PHE A 219 6.89 -9.33 -17.52
N PHE A 220 8.07 -9.81 -17.87
CA PHE A 220 8.25 -10.85 -18.91
C PHE A 220 9.54 -11.67 -18.73
N ARG A 221 9.67 -12.76 -19.48
CA ARG A 221 10.93 -13.51 -19.61
C ARG A 221 11.50 -13.35 -21.02
N GLY A 222 12.83 -13.43 -21.13
CA GLY A 222 13.55 -13.22 -22.38
C GLY A 222 14.23 -11.86 -22.43
N ASP A 223 15.01 -11.64 -23.48
CA ASP A 223 15.79 -10.44 -23.75
C ASP A 223 15.11 -9.48 -24.73
N ASP A 224 14.03 -9.91 -25.39
CA ASP A 224 13.31 -9.14 -26.41
C ASP A 224 11.82 -9.01 -26.06
N PHE A 225 11.44 -7.81 -25.62
CA PHE A 225 10.05 -7.48 -25.31
C PHE A 225 9.11 -7.60 -26.51
N GLU A 226 9.56 -7.19 -27.71
CA GLU A 226 8.73 -7.23 -28.92
C GLU A 226 8.44 -8.68 -29.32
N ALA A 227 9.45 -9.55 -29.24
CA ALA A 227 9.28 -10.97 -29.47
C ALA A 227 8.28 -11.60 -28.49
N VAL A 228 8.35 -11.27 -27.19
CA VAL A 228 7.40 -11.77 -26.18
C VAL A 228 5.98 -11.29 -26.48
N ALA A 229 5.81 -10.01 -26.83
CA ALA A 229 4.51 -9.44 -27.15
C ALA A 229 3.84 -10.15 -28.34
N GLN A 230 4.61 -10.52 -29.35
CA GLN A 230 4.10 -11.19 -30.55
C GLN A 230 3.84 -12.70 -30.35
N THR A 231 4.61 -13.37 -29.48
CA THR A 231 4.60 -14.84 -29.37
C THR A 231 3.87 -15.38 -28.15
N VAL A 232 4.08 -14.76 -26.98
CA VAL A 232 3.51 -15.20 -25.70
C VAL A 232 2.24 -14.39 -25.39
N GLY A 233 2.31 -13.08 -25.60
CA GLY A 233 1.29 -12.13 -25.18
C GLY A 233 1.25 -11.90 -23.68
N PHE A 234 0.37 -10.99 -23.26
CA PHE A 234 0.28 -10.49 -21.89
C PHE A 234 -1.15 -10.63 -21.33
N ASP A 235 -1.21 -10.84 -20.02
CA ASP A 235 -2.41 -10.67 -19.22
C ASP A 235 -2.36 -9.33 -18.48
N ILE A 236 -3.54 -8.72 -18.32
CA ILE A 236 -3.69 -7.51 -17.50
C ILE A 236 -3.94 -7.97 -16.07
N VAL A 237 -3.03 -7.60 -15.17
CA VAL A 237 -3.09 -7.94 -13.75
C VAL A 237 -2.90 -6.68 -12.92
N THR A 238 -3.26 -6.73 -11.64
CA THR A 238 -2.84 -5.70 -10.68
C THR A 238 -1.37 -5.89 -10.31
N VAL A 239 -0.70 -4.80 -9.92
CA VAL A 239 0.65 -4.86 -9.34
C VAL A 239 0.71 -5.81 -8.15
N GLN A 240 -0.34 -5.84 -7.31
CA GLN A 240 -0.44 -6.76 -6.19
C GLN A 240 -0.47 -8.23 -6.66
N GLU A 241 -1.25 -8.57 -7.68
CA GLU A 241 -1.28 -9.93 -8.25
C GLU A 241 0.07 -10.34 -8.82
N ALA A 242 0.74 -9.44 -9.56
CA ALA A 242 2.09 -9.67 -10.08
C ALA A 242 3.08 -9.95 -8.94
N SER A 243 3.08 -9.13 -7.87
CA SER A 243 3.97 -9.33 -6.71
C SER A 243 3.65 -10.60 -5.91
N ARG A 244 2.39 -11.05 -5.92
CA ARG A 244 2.00 -12.31 -5.26
C ARG A 244 2.51 -13.51 -6.05
N ALA A 245 2.47 -13.44 -7.37
CA ALA A 245 3.04 -14.46 -8.25
C ALA A 245 4.58 -14.45 -8.20
N HIS A 246 5.20 -13.26 -8.08
CA HIS A 246 6.65 -13.08 -8.07
C HIS A 246 7.09 -12.14 -6.94
N PRO A 247 7.22 -12.63 -5.70
CA PRO A 247 7.56 -11.80 -4.54
C PRO A 247 8.84 -10.97 -4.70
N ASP A 248 9.81 -11.47 -5.46
CA ASP A 248 11.10 -10.80 -5.68
C ASP A 248 10.99 -9.46 -6.43
N ILE A 249 9.89 -9.21 -7.16
CA ILE A 249 9.71 -7.92 -7.83
C ILE A 249 9.36 -6.81 -6.85
N LEU A 250 8.83 -7.13 -5.65
CA LEU A 250 8.28 -6.15 -4.72
C LEU A 250 9.27 -5.04 -4.36
N ALA A 251 10.54 -5.41 -4.16
CA ALA A 251 11.62 -4.48 -3.86
C ALA A 251 11.92 -3.50 -5.01
N ARG A 252 11.50 -3.79 -6.24
CA ARG A 252 11.85 -3.01 -7.44
C ARG A 252 10.70 -2.16 -7.96
N LEU A 253 9.48 -2.38 -7.46
CA LEU A 253 8.29 -1.66 -7.91
C LEU A 253 8.36 -0.14 -7.67
N ALA A 254 9.19 0.33 -6.74
CA ALA A 254 9.35 1.77 -6.47
C ALA A 254 10.25 2.50 -7.48
N LEU A 255 10.90 1.80 -8.41
CA LEU A 255 11.71 2.43 -9.45
C LEU A 255 10.84 3.32 -10.35
N PRO A 256 11.32 4.51 -10.76
CA PRO A 256 10.54 5.46 -11.56
C PRO A 256 10.37 4.99 -13.01
N VAL A 257 9.55 5.72 -13.75
CA VAL A 257 9.41 5.53 -15.21
C VAL A 257 10.78 5.63 -15.89
N GLY A 258 11.02 4.80 -16.90
CA GLY A 258 12.29 4.71 -17.62
C GLY A 258 13.31 3.76 -16.97
N TRP A 259 12.92 3.01 -15.93
CA TRP A 259 13.78 2.01 -15.30
C TRP A 259 13.29 0.58 -15.52
N ALA A 260 14.24 -0.34 -15.54
CA ALA A 260 14.01 -1.76 -15.61
C ALA A 260 14.96 -2.55 -14.70
N PHE A 261 14.66 -3.84 -14.58
CA PHE A 261 15.42 -4.78 -13.80
C PHE A 261 15.40 -6.19 -14.39
N SER A 262 16.43 -6.95 -14.05
CA SER A 262 16.49 -8.41 -14.18
C SER A 262 16.59 -9.04 -12.79
N VAL A 263 15.78 -10.04 -12.47
CA VAL A 263 15.86 -10.77 -11.19
C VAL A 263 15.60 -12.26 -11.34
N GLY A 264 16.39 -13.09 -10.66
CA GLY A 264 16.25 -14.55 -10.64
C GLY A 264 17.52 -15.26 -11.12
N ASP A 265 17.68 -16.55 -10.79
CA ASP A 265 18.84 -17.37 -11.16
C ASP A 265 20.22 -16.74 -10.83
N GLY A 266 20.29 -15.99 -9.73
CA GLY A 266 21.50 -15.28 -9.29
C GLY A 266 21.75 -13.93 -9.99
N VAL A 267 20.87 -13.54 -10.92
CA VAL A 267 20.85 -12.22 -11.56
C VAL A 267 20.08 -11.23 -10.69
N ASP A 268 20.64 -10.03 -10.54
CA ASP A 268 20.02 -8.87 -9.88
C ASP A 268 20.59 -7.58 -10.49
N ASP A 269 20.04 -7.19 -11.63
CA ASP A 269 20.49 -6.03 -12.39
C ASP A 269 19.42 -4.94 -12.43
N LEU A 270 19.86 -3.68 -12.49
CA LEU A 270 19.04 -2.49 -12.70
C LEU A 270 19.61 -1.72 -13.89
N TYR A 271 18.75 -1.22 -14.77
CA TYR A 271 19.18 -0.48 -15.96
C TYR A 271 18.08 0.51 -16.41
N GLU A 272 18.49 1.54 -17.15
CA GLU A 272 17.57 2.49 -17.78
C GLU A 272 17.02 1.89 -19.08
N VAL A 273 15.76 2.20 -19.39
CA VAL A 273 15.09 1.81 -20.63
C VAL A 273 14.95 3.05 -21.50
N GLU A 274 15.37 2.95 -22.75
CA GLU A 274 15.10 4.00 -23.73
C GLU A 274 13.59 4.05 -24.01
N LEU A 275 12.95 5.13 -23.58
CA LEU A 275 11.58 5.45 -23.95
C LEU A 275 11.61 6.01 -25.37
N VAL A 276 11.21 5.20 -26.35
CA VAL A 276 11.05 5.66 -27.74
C VAL A 276 9.67 6.29 -27.87
N ASP A 277 9.62 7.58 -28.23
CA ASP A 277 8.39 8.34 -28.51
C ASP A 277 7.54 7.73 -29.64
#